data_AF-A0A537MXL0-F1
#
_entry.id   AF-A0A537MXL0-F1
#
_cell.length_a   1.000
_cell.length_b   1.000
_cell.length_c   1.000
_cell.angle_alpha   90.00
_cell.angle_beta   90.00
_cell.angle_gamma   90.00
#
_symmetry.space_group_name_H-M   'P 1'
#
loop_
_entity.id
_entity.type
_entity.pdbx_description
1 polymer ?
#
loop_
_entity_poly.entity_id
_entity_poly.type
_entity_poly.pdbx_seq_one_letter_code
_entity_poly.pdbx_strand_id
1 'polypeptide(L)' 'MNTESALVLFSGGQDSTVCLVWALERFSRVETIGFDYGQRHAVELSVRPRI' A
#
# COMPACT_ATOMS: atom_id res chain seq x y z
N MET A 1 -10.32 22.52 -0.77
CA MET A 1 -10.07 21.22 -0.11
C MET A 1 -9.54 20.30 -1.19
N ASN A 2 -8.36 19.70 -1.01
CA ASN A 2 -7.81 18.82 -2.04
C ASN A 2 -8.58 17.49 -2.02
N THR A 3 -9.34 17.22 -3.08
CA THR A 3 -10.19 16.01 -3.20
C THR A 3 -9.45 14.85 -3.86
N GLU A 4 -8.15 15.00 -4.09
CA GLU A 4 -7.33 13.99 -4.74
C GLU A 4 -7.16 12.75 -3.85
N SER A 5 -7.46 11.60 -4.43
CA SER A 5 -7.33 10.28 -3.82
C SER A 5 -6.25 9.45 -4.52
N ALA A 6 -5.54 8.62 -3.76
CA ALA A 6 -4.57 7.67 -4.31
C ALA A 6 -4.93 6.22 -4.00
N LEU A 7 -4.66 5.33 -4.95
CA LEU A 7 -4.69 3.88 -4.74
C LEU A 7 -3.25 3.36 -4.81
N VAL A 8 -2.77 2.74 -3.74
CA VAL A 8 -1.40 2.23 -3.63
C VAL A 8 -1.40 0.71 -3.76
N LEU A 9 -0.62 0.19 -4.72
CA LEU A 9 -0.31 -1.23 -4.78
C LEU A 9 0.62 -1.57 -3.60
N PHE A 10 0.06 -2.25 -2.60
CA PHE A 10 0.70 -2.47 -1.31
C PHE A 10 0.94 -3.96 -1.06
N SER A 11 2.21 -4.36 -1.14
CA SER A 11 2.67 -5.72 -0.84
C SER A 11 3.04 -5.93 0.64
N GLY A 12 3.34 -4.85 1.37
CA GLY A 12 3.93 -4.92 2.71
C GLY A 12 5.47 -4.91 2.72
N GLY A 13 6.12 -5.00 1.55
CA GLY A 13 7.56 -4.84 1.39
C GLY A 13 8.04 -3.39 1.57
N GLN A 14 9.35 -3.18 1.61
CA GLN A 14 9.97 -1.87 1.85
C GLN A 14 9.51 -0.82 0.84
N ASP A 15 9.61 -1.13 -0.46
CA ASP A 15 9.29 -0.19 -1.53
C ASP A 15 7.82 0.23 -1.51
N SER A 16 6.91 -0.74 -1.36
CA SER A 16 5.48 -0.45 -1.33
C SER A 16 5.07 0.28 -0.04
N THR A 17 5.78 0.07 1.06
CA THR A 17 5.62 0.84 2.30
C THR A 17 6.07 2.30 2.16
N VAL A 18 7.20 2.53 1.50
CA VAL A 18 7.67 3.90 1.21
C VAL A 18 6.67 4.63 0.32
N CYS A 19 6.17 3.99 -0.75
CA CYS A 19 5.13 4.55 -1.61
C CYS A 19 3.85 4.91 -0.84
N LEU A 20 3.43 4.04 0.08
CA LEU A 20 2.26 4.29 0.92
C LEU A 20 2.45 5.52 1.83
N VAL A 21 3.57 5.61 2.54
CA VAL A 21 3.86 6.77 3.41
C VAL A 21 3.89 8.06 2.58
N TRP A 22 4.55 8.03 1.42
CA TRP A 22 4.61 9.17 0.52
C TRP A 22 3.21 9.63 0.07
N ALA A 23 2.29 8.70 -0.20
CA ALA A 23 0.91 9.01 -0.58
C ALA A 23 0.10 9.59 0.60
N LEU A 24 0.26 9.05 1.81
CA LEU A 24 -0.44 9.53 3.00
C LEU A 24 -0.08 11.00 3.35
N GLU A 25 1.12 11.45 3.01
CA GLU A 25 1.53 12.85 3.19
C GLU A 25 0.91 13.82 2.17
N ARG A 26 0.37 13.33 1.05
CA ARG A 26 0.02 14.15 -0.13
C ARG A 26 -1.45 14.12 -0.51
N PHE A 27 -2.13 13.00 -0.27
CA PHE A 27 -3.51 12.80 -0.68
C PHE A 27 -4.44 12.79 0.53
N SER A 28 -5.66 13.30 0.35
CA SER A 28 -6.65 13.36 1.42
C SER A 28 -7.32 12.00 1.70
N ARG A 29 -7.28 11.09 0.72
CA ARG A 29 -7.72 9.70 0.85
C ARG A 29 -6.73 8.78 0.16
N VAL A 30 -6.28 7.76 0.88
CA VAL A 30 -5.41 6.71 0.35
C VAL A 30 -6.05 5.36 0.61
N GLU A 31 -6.16 4.55 -0.43
CA GLU A 31 -6.56 3.15 -0.34
C GLU A 31 -5.42 2.25 -0.77
N THR A 32 -5.44 1.00 -0.31
CA THR A 32 -4.44 0.01 -0.69
C THR A 32 -5.08 -1.16 -1.43
N ILE A 33 -4.39 -1.67 -2.45
CA ILE A 33 -4.73 -2.93 -3.11
C ILE A 33 -3.51 -3.84 -3.05
N GLY A 34 -3.72 -5.13 -2.80
CA GLY A 34 -2.66 -6.14 -2.87
C GLY A 34 -3.13 -7.32 -3.70
N PHE A 35 -2.23 -7.87 -4.50
CA PHE A 35 -2.49 -9.06 -5.30
C PHE A 35 -1.79 -10.28 -4.71
N ASP A 36 -2.57 -11.31 -4.42
CA ASP A 36 -2.04 -12.63 -4.10
C ASP A 36 -2.02 -13.48 -5.37
N TYR A 37 -0.85 -13.54 -6.01
CA TYR A 37 -0.62 -14.34 -7.21
C TYR A 37 0.04 -15.71 -6.89
N GLY A 38 0.08 -16.14 -5.63
CA GLY A 38 0.80 -17.37 -5.24
C GLY A 38 2.33 -17.20 -5.25
N GLN A 39 2.81 -16.01 -4.94
CA GLN A 39 4.23 -15.61 -5.07
C GLN A 39 5.11 -16.23 -3.97
N ARG A 40 6.41 -16.45 -4.26
CA ARG A 40 7.40 -16.97 -3.28
C ARG A 40 7.48 -16.14 -1.99
N HIS A 41 7.21 -14.84 -2.05
CA HIS A 41 7.24 -13.91 -0.92
C HIS A 41 5.85 -13.71 -0.28
N ALA A 42 5.02 -14.75 -0.22
CA ALA A 42 3.69 -14.71 0.41
C ALA A 42 3.71 -14.20 1.88
N VAL A 43 4.86 -14.31 2.56
CA VAL A 43 5.04 -13.76 3.92
C VAL A 43 4.85 -12.25 3.97
N GLU A 44 5.20 -11.51 2.91
CA GLU A 44 5.03 -10.06 2.87
C GLU A 44 3.53 -9.67 2.90
N LEU A 45 2.71 -10.44 2.19
CA LEU A 45 1.26 -10.26 2.17
C LEU A 45 0.61 -10.64 3.51
N SER A 46 1.18 -11.59 4.26
CA SER A 46 0.64 -12.03 5.54
C SER A 46 1.00 -11.11 6.71
N VAL A 47 2.15 -10.44 6.65
CA VAL A 47 2.63 -9.51 7.70
C VAL A 47 2.19 -8.07 7.49
N ARG A 48 1.49 -7.76 6.39
CA ARG A 48 1.03 -6.40 6.12
C ARG A 48 0.07 -5.93 7.23
N PRO A 49 0.31 -4.76 7.85
CA PRO A 49 -0.62 -4.18 8.81
C PRO A 49 -1.97 -3.89 8.14
N ARG A 50 -3.07 -4.14 8.86
CA ARG A 50 -4.37 -3.56 8.50
C ARG A 50 -4.39 -2.14 9.03
N ILE A 51 -4.21 -1.20 8.13
CA ILE A 51 -4.22 0.25 8.33
C ILE A 51 -5.53 0.82 7.78
#